data_AF-A0A816HIN4-F1
#
_entry.id   AF-A0A816HIN4-F1
#
_cell.length_a   1.000
_cell.length_b   1.000
_cell.length_c   1.000
_cell.angle_alpha   90.00
_cell.angle_beta   90.00
_cell.angle_gamma   90.00
#
_symmetry.space_group_name_H-M   'P 1'
#
loop_
_entity.id
_entity.type
_entity.pdbx_description
1 polymer ?
#
loop_
_entity_poly.entity_id
_entity_poly.type
_entity_poly.pdbx_seq_one_letter_code
_entity_poly.pdbx_strand_id
1 'polypeptide(L)'
;LDPLVRYVIRREYTLRCMINARPTRLGMQSITEDHPCYTIKYLTNKPVNTFTKDQFLHLYQAVKDGLMTVEYSIDNKGISHTYADDIKRSYTRDEYSDNVLEWNKIRAMCIDLMLTKFLYPKFQRELEEILLDEAKQYVMKQCSKCLNDWIKMAPYRLSNDENVTSISDAGVRVLSISYSTDPDDVSFAVILSSEGQVMDFIRLPNIMLRDNYSPENRTKKDKDFDAIREFIKQRVPDVICIGVESRDAFYLRTRLEKMVSDLQHDEEQFQNLPEPIKVLLCDTELAKIYSKSRKGESDFRDYPSKLRQAISQGR
;
A
#
# COMPACT_ATOMS: atom_id res chain seq x y z
N LEU A 1 -32.12 32.17 -5.90
CA LEU A 1 -32.80 31.26 -4.96
C LEU A 1 -32.53 31.73 -3.55
N ASP A 2 -33.53 31.68 -2.68
CA ASP A 2 -33.42 32.05 -1.27
C ASP A 2 -32.26 31.27 -0.59
N PRO A 3 -31.35 31.96 0.13
CA PRO A 3 -30.25 31.32 0.85
C PRO A 3 -30.67 30.25 1.86
N LEU A 4 -31.79 30.44 2.57
CA LEU A 4 -32.31 29.50 3.57
C LEU A 4 -32.82 28.22 2.91
N VAL A 5 -33.59 28.36 1.84
CA VAL A 5 -34.09 27.21 1.06
C VAL A 5 -32.91 26.40 0.53
N ARG A 6 -31.88 27.07 0.01
CA ARG A 6 -30.68 26.41 -0.48
C ARG A 6 -29.91 25.69 0.62
N TYR A 7 -29.82 26.29 1.81
CA TYR A 7 -29.16 25.69 2.97
C TYR A 7 -29.88 24.42 3.44
N VAL A 8 -31.21 24.47 3.59
CA VAL A 8 -32.01 23.32 4.03
C VAL A 8 -31.93 22.18 3.01
N ILE A 9 -32.14 22.47 1.72
CA ILE A 9 -32.09 21.44 0.68
C ILE A 9 -30.70 20.82 0.58
N ARG A 10 -29.62 21.62 0.70
CA ARG A 10 -28.25 21.08 0.73
C ARG A 10 -28.08 20.09 1.87
N ARG A 11 -28.50 20.48 3.08
CA ARG A 11 -28.34 19.64 4.28
C ARG A 11 -29.10 18.32 4.11
N GLU A 12 -30.35 18.37 3.66
CA GLU A 12 -31.14 17.15 3.42
C GLU A 12 -30.57 16.31 2.28
N TYR A 13 -30.04 16.94 1.22
CA TYR A 13 -29.35 16.26 0.13
C TYR A 13 -28.15 15.47 0.66
N THR A 14 -27.24 16.11 1.39
CA THR A 14 -26.04 15.44 1.93
C THR A 14 -26.39 14.29 2.88
N LEU A 15 -27.41 14.45 3.72
CA LEU A 15 -27.81 13.42 4.70
C LEU A 15 -28.50 12.21 4.08
N ARG A 16 -29.34 12.42 3.06
CA ARG A 16 -30.18 11.38 2.46
C ARG A 16 -29.62 10.82 1.15
N CYS A 17 -28.61 11.47 0.56
CA CYS A 17 -28.04 11.01 -0.70
C CYS A 17 -27.52 9.58 -0.58
N MET A 18 -27.92 8.77 -1.55
CA MET A 18 -27.50 7.40 -1.73
C MET A 18 -26.81 7.26 -3.09
N ILE A 19 -25.78 6.42 -3.11
CA ILE A 19 -24.99 6.12 -4.29
C ILE A 19 -25.38 4.74 -4.79
N ASN A 20 -25.70 4.68 -6.08
CA ASN A 20 -25.87 3.45 -6.83
C ASN A 20 -24.71 3.32 -7.81
N ALA A 21 -24.03 2.18 -7.83
CA ALA A 21 -22.93 1.94 -8.76
C ALA A 21 -23.16 0.64 -9.52
N ARG A 22 -22.93 0.69 -10.84
CA ARG A 22 -23.05 -0.45 -11.74
C ARG A 22 -21.83 -0.53 -12.64
N PRO A 23 -21.36 -1.74 -12.99
CA PRO A 23 -20.24 -1.88 -13.91
C PRO A 23 -20.70 -1.60 -15.34
N THR A 24 -19.82 -1.01 -16.15
CA THR A 24 -20.02 -0.91 -17.60
C THR A 24 -19.73 -2.26 -18.26
N ARG A 25 -19.97 -2.38 -19.57
CA ARG A 25 -19.59 -3.58 -20.34
C ARG A 25 -18.10 -3.91 -20.21
N LEU A 26 -17.25 -2.89 -20.14
CA LEU A 26 -15.80 -3.06 -19.92
C LEU A 26 -15.52 -3.46 -18.47
N GLY A 27 -16.14 -2.77 -17.50
CA GLY A 27 -15.99 -3.10 -16.07
C GLY A 27 -16.47 -4.50 -15.69
N MET A 28 -17.44 -5.08 -16.40
CA MET A 28 -17.85 -6.46 -16.14
C MET A 28 -16.71 -7.46 -16.36
N GLN A 29 -15.86 -7.23 -17.38
CA GLN A 29 -14.74 -8.09 -17.74
C GLN A 29 -13.47 -7.76 -16.95
N SER A 30 -13.19 -6.48 -16.71
CA SER A 30 -11.95 -6.05 -16.04
C SER A 30 -12.01 -6.13 -14.51
N ILE A 31 -13.20 -5.95 -13.90
CA ILE A 31 -13.35 -6.05 -12.44
C ILE A 31 -13.48 -7.53 -12.08
N THR A 32 -12.33 -8.18 -11.96
CA THR A 32 -12.13 -9.53 -11.42
C THR A 32 -12.01 -9.49 -9.88
N GLU A 33 -11.89 -10.66 -9.25
CA GLU A 33 -11.82 -10.82 -7.79
C GLU A 33 -10.68 -10.03 -7.13
N ASP A 34 -9.58 -9.83 -7.87
CA ASP A 34 -8.40 -9.09 -7.39
C ASP A 34 -8.56 -7.57 -7.46
N HIS A 35 -9.59 -7.07 -8.16
CA HIS A 35 -9.74 -5.63 -8.37
C HIS A 35 -10.27 -4.94 -7.09
N PRO A 36 -9.73 -3.77 -6.67
CA PRO A 36 -10.18 -3.07 -5.45
C PRO A 36 -11.68 -2.78 -5.43
N CYS A 37 -12.26 -2.51 -6.60
CA CYS A 37 -13.69 -2.26 -6.78
C CYS A 37 -14.57 -3.52 -6.80
N TYR A 38 -14.03 -4.74 -6.66
CA TYR A 38 -14.82 -5.96 -6.72
C TYR A 38 -15.91 -6.01 -5.64
N THR A 39 -15.56 -5.61 -4.42
CA THR A 39 -16.49 -5.53 -3.27
C THR A 39 -17.64 -4.54 -3.47
N ILE A 40 -17.44 -3.55 -4.35
CA ILE A 40 -18.41 -2.48 -4.65
C ILE A 40 -18.93 -2.55 -6.08
N LYS A 41 -18.72 -3.68 -6.78
CA LYS A 41 -19.09 -3.85 -8.20
C LYS A 41 -20.57 -3.57 -8.44
N TYR A 42 -21.43 -3.99 -7.51
CA TYR A 42 -22.86 -3.72 -7.53
C TYR A 42 -23.26 -3.03 -6.22
N LEU A 43 -23.31 -1.70 -6.23
CA LEU A 43 -23.82 -0.93 -5.10
C LEU A 43 -25.24 -0.48 -5.39
N THR A 44 -26.14 -0.78 -4.45
CA THR A 44 -27.53 -0.30 -4.49
C THR A 44 -27.84 0.43 -3.20
N ASN A 45 -28.33 1.66 -3.33
CA ASN A 45 -28.82 2.50 -2.24
C ASN A 45 -27.86 2.62 -1.05
N LYS A 46 -26.54 2.73 -1.31
CA LYS A 46 -25.58 2.92 -0.22
C LYS A 46 -25.60 4.38 0.23
N PRO A 47 -25.94 4.68 1.49
CA PRO A 47 -25.92 6.05 1.98
C PRO A 47 -24.50 6.61 1.93
N VAL A 48 -24.40 7.90 1.58
CA VAL A 48 -23.11 8.59 1.45
C VAL A 48 -22.31 8.55 2.75
N ASN A 49 -22.96 8.73 3.90
CA ASN A 49 -22.32 8.72 5.22
C ASN A 49 -21.74 7.34 5.62
N THR A 50 -22.10 6.27 4.91
CA THR A 50 -21.58 4.92 5.16
C THR A 50 -20.35 4.61 4.31
N PHE A 51 -19.97 5.49 3.37
CA PHE A 51 -18.68 5.36 2.71
C PHE A 51 -17.58 5.57 3.74
N THR A 52 -16.68 4.60 3.82
CA THR A 52 -15.57 4.63 4.76
C THR A 52 -14.27 4.42 4.00
N LYS A 53 -13.18 4.96 4.56
CA LYS A 53 -11.80 4.76 4.08
C LYS A 53 -11.60 5.27 2.65
N ASP A 54 -10.98 4.46 1.80
CA ASP A 54 -10.61 4.68 0.41
C ASP A 54 -11.66 4.15 -0.59
N GLN A 55 -12.80 3.63 -0.13
CA GLN A 55 -13.83 3.04 -1.00
C GLN A 55 -14.34 4.01 -2.07
N PHE A 56 -14.57 5.27 -1.69
CA PHE A 56 -15.04 6.29 -2.63
C PHE A 56 -13.96 6.67 -3.64
N LEU A 57 -12.68 6.67 -3.24
CA LEU A 57 -11.57 6.95 -4.14
C LEU A 57 -11.43 5.88 -5.23
N HIS A 58 -11.54 4.60 -4.86
CA HIS A 58 -11.55 3.50 -5.83
C HIS A 58 -12.73 3.59 -6.78
N LEU A 59 -13.92 3.88 -6.25
CA LEU A 59 -15.12 4.08 -7.07
C LEU A 59 -14.94 5.23 -8.07
N TYR A 60 -14.41 6.36 -7.60
CA TYR A 60 -14.15 7.54 -8.42
C TYR A 60 -13.14 7.24 -9.54
N GLN A 61 -12.06 6.51 -9.21
CA GLN A 61 -11.07 6.09 -10.20
C GLN A 61 -11.68 5.14 -11.23
N ALA A 62 -12.48 4.15 -10.81
CA ALA A 62 -13.16 3.23 -11.71
C ALA A 62 -14.18 3.92 -12.64
N VAL A 63 -14.82 4.99 -12.17
CA VAL A 63 -15.68 5.84 -13.01
C VAL A 63 -14.86 6.60 -14.04
N LYS A 64 -13.73 7.19 -13.63
CA LYS A 64 -12.81 7.92 -14.53
C LYS A 64 -12.22 7.01 -15.61
N ASP A 65 -11.94 5.75 -15.26
CA ASP A 65 -11.43 4.72 -16.16
C ASP A 65 -12.54 4.08 -17.03
N GLY A 66 -13.81 4.52 -16.87
CA GLY A 66 -14.94 4.04 -17.64
C GLY A 66 -15.38 2.60 -17.30
N LEU A 67 -14.90 2.05 -16.18
CA LEU A 67 -15.24 0.71 -15.70
C LEU A 67 -16.59 0.70 -14.97
N MET A 68 -16.97 1.81 -14.33
CA MET A 68 -18.20 1.91 -13.56
C MET A 68 -19.00 3.16 -13.90
N THR A 69 -20.31 3.07 -13.71
CA THR A 69 -21.25 4.20 -13.75
C THR A 69 -21.86 4.38 -12.37
N VAL A 70 -21.92 5.62 -11.92
CA VAL A 70 -22.48 6.00 -10.62
C VAL A 70 -23.68 6.91 -10.81
N GLU A 71 -24.76 6.61 -10.08
CA GLU A 71 -25.97 7.43 -10.00
C GLU A 71 -26.19 7.86 -8.55
N TYR A 72 -26.49 9.15 -8.37
CA TYR A 72 -26.81 9.73 -7.07
C TYR A 72 -28.32 9.92 -6.95
N SER A 73 -28.91 9.40 -5.88
CA SER A 73 -30.35 9.49 -5.63
C SER A 73 -30.61 9.88 -4.18
N ILE A 74 -31.45 10.88 -3.95
CA ILE A 74 -31.90 11.27 -2.60
C ILE A 74 -32.94 10.31 -2.07
N ASP A 75 -33.87 9.91 -2.93
CA ASP A 75 -34.97 9.03 -2.57
C ASP A 75 -34.65 7.59 -2.96
N ASN A 76 -35.07 6.64 -2.13
CA ASN A 76 -34.94 5.23 -2.43
C ASN A 76 -35.90 4.89 -3.58
N LYS A 77 -35.46 4.12 -4.57
CA LYS A 77 -36.22 3.75 -5.79
C LYS A 77 -37.46 2.84 -5.53
N GLY A 78 -38.10 2.93 -4.36
CA GLY A 78 -39.28 2.16 -3.98
C GLY A 78 -40.20 2.84 -2.96
N ILE A 79 -40.02 4.13 -2.66
CA ILE A 79 -40.87 4.88 -1.73
C ILE A 79 -41.87 5.73 -2.53
N SER A 80 -43.15 5.68 -2.14
CA SER A 80 -44.27 6.41 -2.77
C SER A 80 -44.26 7.93 -2.48
N HIS A 81 -43.41 8.37 -1.57
CA HIS A 81 -43.26 9.76 -1.16
C HIS A 81 -41.79 10.17 -1.29
N THR A 82 -41.55 11.13 -2.17
CA THR A 82 -40.21 11.70 -2.41
C THR A 82 -40.01 12.97 -1.60
N TYR A 83 -38.75 13.34 -1.34
CA TYR A 83 -38.44 14.64 -0.72
C TYR A 83 -39.00 15.83 -1.53
N ALA A 84 -39.11 15.68 -2.86
CA ALA A 84 -39.75 16.67 -3.70
C ALA A 84 -41.25 16.85 -3.38
N ASP A 85 -41.95 15.77 -3.01
CA ASP A 85 -43.37 15.81 -2.65
C ASP A 85 -43.61 16.54 -1.32
N ASP A 86 -42.70 16.39 -0.35
CA ASP A 86 -42.75 17.13 0.93
C ASP A 86 -42.62 18.64 0.70
N ILE A 87 -41.70 19.04 -0.20
CA ILE A 87 -41.56 20.45 -0.59
C ILE A 87 -42.82 20.92 -1.31
N LYS A 88 -43.34 20.15 -2.28
CA LYS A 88 -44.57 20.52 -3.01
C LYS A 88 -45.75 20.75 -2.09
N ARG A 89 -45.95 19.89 -1.08
CA ARG A 89 -47.01 20.05 -0.06
C ARG A 89 -46.92 21.39 0.65
N SER A 90 -45.71 21.84 0.99
CA SER A 90 -45.48 23.13 1.66
C SER A 90 -45.88 24.35 0.82
N TYR A 91 -45.89 24.22 -0.52
CA TYR A 91 -46.25 25.30 -1.45
C TYR A 91 -47.64 25.13 -2.09
N THR A 92 -48.36 24.07 -1.72
CA THR A 92 -49.71 23.80 -2.24
C THR A 92 -50.74 24.53 -1.38
N ARG A 93 -51.69 25.20 -2.02
CA ARG A 93 -52.85 25.79 -1.32
C ARG A 93 -54.02 24.81 -1.33
N ASP A 94 -54.66 24.64 -0.18
CA ASP A 94 -55.77 23.73 0.02
C ASP A 94 -57.12 24.39 -0.34
N GLU A 95 -57.29 24.69 -1.63
CA GLU A 95 -58.53 25.24 -2.17
C GLU A 95 -58.90 24.51 -3.47
N TYR A 96 -60.18 24.20 -3.65
CA TYR A 96 -60.70 23.37 -4.75
C TYR A 96 -61.17 24.16 -5.98
N SER A 97 -60.89 25.47 -6.06
CA SER A 97 -61.20 26.24 -7.26
C SER A 97 -60.34 25.78 -8.44
N ASP A 98 -60.92 25.68 -9.63
CA ASP A 98 -60.22 25.27 -10.86
C ASP A 98 -58.94 26.09 -11.10
N ASN A 99 -59.01 27.40 -10.87
CA ASN A 99 -57.85 28.30 -10.97
C ASN A 99 -56.75 27.92 -9.97
N VAL A 100 -57.11 27.57 -8.72
CA VAL A 100 -56.14 27.21 -7.69
C VAL A 100 -55.48 25.87 -8.00
N LEU A 101 -56.23 24.91 -8.57
CA LEU A 101 -55.70 23.63 -9.04
C LEU A 101 -54.69 23.82 -10.18
N GLU A 102 -54.97 24.69 -11.14
CA GLU A 102 -54.02 25.03 -12.23
C GLU A 102 -52.75 25.69 -11.69
N TRP A 103 -52.88 26.66 -10.78
CA TRP A 103 -51.72 27.27 -10.13
C TRP A 103 -50.91 26.28 -9.31
N ASN A 104 -51.55 25.36 -8.59
CA ASN A 104 -50.87 24.31 -7.84
C ASN A 104 -50.07 23.38 -8.77
N LYS A 105 -50.60 23.03 -9.96
CA LYS A 105 -49.85 22.27 -10.98
C LYS A 105 -48.60 23.02 -11.44
N ILE A 106 -48.72 24.31 -11.75
CA ILE A 106 -47.58 25.13 -12.19
C ILE A 106 -46.51 25.21 -11.08
N ARG A 107 -46.91 25.46 -9.81
CA ARG A 107 -45.99 25.50 -8.67
C ARG A 107 -45.25 24.17 -8.51
N ALA A 108 -45.95 23.04 -8.61
CA ALA A 108 -45.34 21.72 -8.53
C ALA A 108 -44.30 21.50 -9.65
N MET A 109 -44.64 21.88 -10.89
CA MET A 109 -43.71 21.80 -12.03
C MET A 109 -42.48 22.69 -11.84
N CYS A 110 -42.65 23.91 -11.31
CA CYS A 110 -41.54 24.81 -11.02
C CYS A 110 -40.60 24.23 -9.96
N ILE A 111 -41.15 23.60 -8.91
CA ILE A 111 -40.36 22.94 -7.86
C ILE A 111 -39.59 21.76 -8.42
N ASP A 112 -40.22 20.92 -9.25
CA ASP A 112 -39.54 19.78 -9.90
C ASP A 112 -38.40 20.25 -10.79
N LEU A 113 -38.64 21.28 -11.61
CA LEU A 113 -37.62 21.86 -12.46
C LEU A 113 -36.46 22.42 -11.65
N MET A 114 -36.77 23.14 -10.57
CA MET A 114 -35.79 23.72 -9.65
C MET A 114 -34.90 22.65 -9.02
N LEU A 115 -35.50 21.60 -8.46
CA LEU A 115 -34.79 20.52 -7.77
C LEU A 115 -33.93 19.72 -8.76
N THR A 116 -34.54 19.22 -9.83
CA THR A 116 -33.89 18.28 -10.75
C THR A 116 -32.86 18.92 -11.67
N LYS A 117 -33.13 20.13 -12.21
CA LYS A 117 -32.22 20.77 -13.17
C LYS A 117 -31.19 21.69 -12.54
N PHE A 118 -31.48 22.29 -11.39
CA PHE A 118 -30.61 23.34 -10.83
C PHE A 118 -29.95 22.92 -9.52
N LEU A 119 -30.73 22.45 -8.53
CA LEU A 119 -30.19 22.21 -7.18
C LEU A 119 -29.46 20.87 -7.06
N TYR A 120 -30.08 19.76 -7.46
CA TYR A 120 -29.47 18.43 -7.33
C TYR A 120 -28.14 18.30 -8.09
N PRO A 121 -28.00 18.75 -9.36
CA PRO A 121 -26.71 18.65 -10.05
C PRO A 121 -25.61 19.51 -9.43
N LYS A 122 -25.98 20.59 -8.72
CA LYS A 122 -25.03 21.44 -8.02
C LYS A 122 -24.56 20.79 -6.72
N PHE A 123 -25.51 20.29 -5.92
CA PHE A 123 -25.19 19.63 -4.66
C PHE A 123 -24.52 18.27 -4.86
N GLN A 124 -24.82 17.57 -5.95
CA GLN A 124 -24.12 16.34 -6.32
C GLN A 124 -22.62 16.60 -6.50
N ARG A 125 -22.25 17.62 -7.30
CA ARG A 125 -20.83 17.98 -7.49
C ARG A 125 -20.15 18.42 -6.20
N GLU A 126 -20.83 19.24 -5.40
CA GLU A 126 -20.34 19.67 -4.08
C GLU A 126 -20.10 18.46 -3.17
N LEU A 127 -21.02 17.48 -3.16
CA LEU A 127 -20.89 16.26 -2.36
C LEU A 127 -19.78 15.33 -2.86
N GLU A 128 -19.65 15.17 -4.18
CA GLU A 128 -18.57 14.40 -4.80
C GLU A 128 -17.19 14.97 -4.42
N GLU A 129 -17.04 16.30 -4.43
CA GLU A 129 -15.80 16.97 -4.03
C GLU A 129 -15.46 16.73 -2.56
N ILE A 130 -16.46 16.84 -1.67
CA ILE A 130 -16.28 16.58 -0.23
C ILE A 130 -15.84 15.13 0.00
N LEU A 131 -16.55 14.16 -0.59
CA LEU A 131 -16.22 12.73 -0.43
C LEU A 131 -14.85 12.39 -0.99
N LEU A 132 -14.46 13.01 -2.11
CA LEU A 132 -13.15 12.81 -2.69
C LEU A 132 -12.05 13.38 -1.79
N ASP A 133 -12.28 14.54 -1.19
CA ASP A 133 -11.33 15.15 -0.26
C ASP A 133 -11.19 14.32 1.03
N GLU A 134 -12.29 13.87 1.63
CA GLU A 134 -12.28 12.98 2.79
C GLU A 134 -11.52 11.68 2.52
N ALA A 135 -11.76 11.05 1.36
CA ALA A 135 -11.05 9.83 0.97
C ALA A 135 -9.54 10.08 0.76
N LYS A 136 -9.17 11.22 0.16
CA LYS A 136 -7.76 11.62 0.01
C LYS A 136 -7.08 11.85 1.36
N GLN A 137 -7.74 12.57 2.27
CA GLN A 137 -7.22 12.81 3.62
C GLN A 137 -7.01 11.50 4.37
N TYR A 138 -7.93 10.54 4.22
CA TYR A 138 -7.78 9.21 4.80
C TYR A 138 -6.53 8.50 4.29
N VAL A 139 -6.31 8.48 2.97
CA VAL A 139 -5.12 7.86 2.36
C VAL A 139 -3.85 8.56 2.82
N MET A 140 -3.80 9.90 2.83
CA MET A 140 -2.65 10.65 3.35
C MET A 140 -2.33 10.31 4.80
N LYS A 141 -3.35 10.12 5.64
CA LYS A 141 -3.18 9.71 7.04
C LYS A 141 -2.62 8.29 7.15
N GLN A 142 -3.07 7.35 6.31
CA GLN A 142 -2.49 6.00 6.29
C GLN A 142 -1.03 6.01 5.82
N CYS A 143 -0.72 6.73 4.74
CA CYS A 143 0.67 6.88 4.28
C CYS A 143 1.57 7.49 5.36
N SER A 144 1.09 8.53 6.04
CA SER A 144 1.81 9.16 7.15
C SER A 144 2.04 8.18 8.30
N LYS A 145 1.06 7.33 8.61
CA LYS A 145 1.19 6.28 9.62
C LYS A 145 2.24 5.24 9.22
N CYS A 146 2.16 4.70 8.00
CA CYS A 146 3.15 3.74 7.50
C CYS A 146 4.58 4.30 7.53
N LEU A 147 4.75 5.56 7.09
CA LEU A 147 6.04 6.23 7.14
C LEU A 147 6.52 6.43 8.59
N ASN A 148 5.61 6.79 9.49
CA ASN A 148 5.94 6.95 10.91
C ASN A 148 6.34 5.62 11.55
N ASP A 149 5.68 4.52 11.19
CA ASP A 149 6.03 3.18 11.64
C ASP A 149 7.42 2.78 11.14
N TRP A 150 7.78 3.12 9.89
CA TRP A 150 9.12 2.90 9.35
C TRP A 150 10.21 3.71 10.06
N ILE A 151 9.95 4.98 10.36
CA ILE A 151 10.92 5.87 11.04
C ILE A 151 11.10 5.48 12.51
N LYS A 152 10.05 4.94 13.15
CA LYS A 152 10.09 4.53 14.56
C LYS A 152 10.87 3.25 14.83
N MET A 153 11.29 2.52 13.81
CA MET A 153 12.07 1.30 14.00
C MET A 153 13.42 1.65 14.63
N ALA A 154 13.68 1.08 15.80
CA ALA A 154 14.95 1.25 16.48
C ALA A 154 16.05 0.48 15.73
N PRO A 155 17.31 0.98 15.74
CA PRO A 155 18.46 0.24 15.22
C PRO A 155 18.58 -1.14 15.89
N TYR A 156 18.99 -2.14 15.12
CA TYR A 156 19.19 -3.49 15.64
C TYR A 156 20.31 -3.51 16.69
N ARG A 157 20.09 -4.25 17.78
CA ARG A 157 21.06 -4.46 18.86
C ARG A 157 21.35 -5.94 19.01
N LEU A 158 22.60 -6.26 19.28
CA LEU A 158 23.07 -7.63 19.47
C LEU A 158 22.41 -8.27 20.69
N SER A 159 22.46 -7.60 21.85
CA SER A 159 21.86 -8.09 23.10
C SER A 159 20.60 -7.33 23.53
N ASN A 160 19.61 -8.07 24.03
CA ASN A 160 18.36 -7.55 24.59
C ASN A 160 18.44 -7.24 26.09
N ASP A 161 19.57 -7.49 26.76
CA ASP A 161 19.70 -7.25 28.19
C ASP A 161 19.70 -5.75 28.54
N GLU A 162 18.65 -5.29 29.21
CA GLU A 162 18.47 -3.90 29.68
C GLU A 162 19.53 -3.46 30.71
N ASN A 163 20.26 -4.41 31.29
CA ASN A 163 21.30 -4.17 32.31
C ASN A 163 22.68 -3.86 31.72
N VAL A 164 22.87 -3.95 30.40
CA VAL A 164 24.12 -3.56 29.73
C VAL A 164 24.13 -2.03 29.56
N THR A 165 24.41 -1.35 30.68
CA THR A 165 24.73 0.09 30.74
C THR A 165 26.13 0.42 30.20
N SER A 166 26.86 -0.59 29.73
CA SER A 166 28.11 -0.43 29.01
C SER A 166 27.82 -0.26 27.53
N ILE A 167 27.79 1.01 27.13
CA ILE A 167 28.32 1.52 25.87
C ILE A 167 29.23 0.48 25.18
N SER A 168 28.67 -0.36 24.33
CA SER A 168 29.35 -0.73 23.09
C SER A 168 28.61 0.03 21.99
N ASP A 169 28.96 1.31 21.90
CA ASP A 169 28.80 2.17 20.73
C ASP A 169 29.53 1.62 19.48
N ALA A 170 30.11 0.43 19.60
CA ALA A 170 30.53 -0.39 18.49
C ALA A 170 29.25 -0.86 17.75
N GLY A 171 28.86 -0.11 16.72
CA GLY A 171 27.79 -0.49 15.81
C GLY A 171 27.93 -1.93 15.30
N VAL A 172 26.83 -2.46 14.75
CA VAL A 172 26.73 -3.86 14.32
C VAL A 172 27.32 -4.00 12.90
N ARG A 173 28.17 -5.01 12.67
CA ARG A 173 28.57 -5.38 11.31
C ARG A 173 27.51 -6.25 10.68
N VAL A 174 27.01 -5.81 9.53
CA VAL A 174 25.86 -6.44 8.86
C VAL A 174 26.31 -7.04 7.54
N LEU A 175 26.06 -8.33 7.36
CA LEU A 175 26.11 -8.99 6.05
C LEU A 175 24.71 -8.88 5.41
N SER A 176 24.56 -8.06 4.39
CA SER A 176 23.30 -7.89 3.67
C SER A 176 23.33 -8.64 2.34
N ILE A 177 22.30 -9.42 2.06
CA ILE A 177 22.15 -10.22 0.85
C ILE A 177 20.92 -9.73 0.08
N SER A 178 21.18 -9.17 -1.10
CA SER A 178 20.14 -8.85 -2.08
C SER A 178 20.16 -9.89 -3.18
N TYR A 179 19.11 -10.72 -3.22
CA TYR A 179 18.94 -11.71 -4.26
C TYR A 179 17.97 -11.24 -5.35
N SER A 180 18.01 -11.90 -6.51
CA SER A 180 17.02 -11.73 -7.57
C SER A 180 16.42 -13.08 -7.94
N THR A 181 15.11 -13.13 -8.22
CA THR A 181 14.46 -14.35 -8.71
C THR A 181 14.75 -14.62 -10.19
N ASP A 182 15.18 -13.59 -10.92
CA ASP A 182 15.46 -13.70 -12.34
C ASP A 182 16.84 -14.36 -12.55
N PRO A 183 16.93 -15.43 -13.34
CA PRO A 183 18.16 -16.20 -13.51
C PRO A 183 19.28 -15.44 -14.24
N ASP A 184 18.91 -14.42 -15.01
CA ASP A 184 19.87 -13.55 -15.71
C ASP A 184 20.43 -12.44 -14.80
N ASP A 185 19.73 -12.13 -13.69
CA ASP A 185 20.14 -11.13 -12.73
C ASP A 185 21.03 -11.74 -11.65
N VAL A 186 22.13 -11.05 -11.37
CA VAL A 186 23.08 -11.51 -10.37
C VAL A 186 22.75 -10.97 -8.99
N SER A 187 22.82 -11.86 -8.00
CA SER A 187 22.67 -11.51 -6.59
C SER A 187 23.98 -10.98 -6.02
N PHE A 188 23.90 -10.12 -5.01
CA PHE A 188 25.07 -9.55 -4.34
C PHE A 188 24.94 -9.68 -2.82
N ALA A 189 26.06 -9.94 -2.17
CA ALA A 189 26.17 -9.87 -0.72
C ALA A 189 27.25 -8.85 -0.34
N VAL A 190 26.97 -8.06 0.69
CA VAL A 190 27.81 -6.94 1.12
C VAL A 190 27.98 -6.99 2.62
N ILE A 191 29.21 -6.79 3.09
CA ILE A 191 29.48 -6.57 4.51
C ILE A 191 29.65 -5.09 4.76
N LEU A 192 28.88 -4.60 5.71
CA LEU A 192 28.95 -3.24 6.22
C LEU A 192 29.68 -3.22 7.55
N SER A 193 30.49 -2.17 7.75
CA SER A 193 31.09 -1.88 9.04
C SER A 193 30.03 -1.39 10.04
N SER A 194 30.43 -1.27 11.31
CA SER A 194 29.65 -0.62 12.37
C SER A 194 29.17 0.80 12.04
N GLU A 195 29.85 1.48 11.10
CA GLU A 195 29.54 2.83 10.64
C GLU A 195 28.69 2.85 9.35
N GLY A 196 28.30 1.69 8.83
CA GLY A 196 27.54 1.59 7.57
C GLY A 196 28.37 1.84 6.30
N GLN A 197 29.71 1.75 6.41
CA GLN A 197 30.62 1.79 5.26
C GLN A 197 30.72 0.40 4.63
N VAL A 198 30.91 0.36 3.31
CA VAL A 198 31.10 -0.90 2.58
C VAL A 198 32.51 -1.42 2.83
N MET A 199 32.61 -2.55 3.52
CA MET A 199 33.89 -3.21 3.78
C MET A 199 34.31 -4.04 2.58
N ASP A 200 33.39 -4.89 2.11
CA ASP A 200 33.66 -5.88 1.10
C ASP A 200 32.35 -6.36 0.47
N PHE A 201 32.41 -6.91 -0.74
CA PHE A 201 31.23 -7.45 -1.42
C PHE A 201 31.58 -8.64 -2.30
N ILE A 202 30.60 -9.54 -2.47
CA ILE A 202 30.73 -10.73 -3.31
C ILE A 202 29.58 -10.80 -4.32
N ARG A 203 29.88 -11.37 -5.48
CA ARG A 203 28.93 -11.58 -6.58
C ARG A 203 28.45 -13.04 -6.56
N LEU A 204 27.14 -13.24 -6.52
CA LEU A 204 26.47 -14.54 -6.34
C LEU A 204 25.49 -14.80 -7.49
N PRO A 205 25.97 -15.29 -8.65
CA PRO A 205 25.12 -15.48 -9.83
C PRO A 205 24.17 -16.68 -9.73
N ASN A 206 24.51 -17.70 -8.94
CA ASN A 206 23.85 -19.01 -8.97
C ASN A 206 23.06 -19.34 -7.70
N ILE A 207 22.97 -18.42 -6.74
CA ILE A 207 22.38 -18.68 -5.42
C ILE A 207 20.90 -19.12 -5.48
N MET A 208 20.16 -18.66 -6.50
CA MET A 208 18.74 -18.94 -6.71
C MET A 208 18.46 -20.08 -7.69
N LEU A 209 19.50 -20.77 -8.21
CA LEU A 209 19.28 -21.90 -9.09
C LEU A 209 18.52 -23.04 -8.37
N ARG A 210 17.55 -23.63 -9.08
CA ARG A 210 16.78 -24.77 -8.59
C ARG A 210 17.60 -26.05 -8.73
N ASP A 211 17.65 -26.82 -7.65
CA ASP A 211 18.44 -28.05 -7.54
C ASP A 211 17.95 -29.16 -8.51
N ASN A 212 16.69 -29.11 -8.94
CA ASN A 212 16.02 -30.17 -9.68
C ASN A 212 16.33 -30.22 -11.19
N TYR A 213 16.99 -29.20 -11.76
CA TYR A 213 17.08 -29.05 -13.22
C TYR A 213 18.36 -29.68 -13.82
N SER A 214 19.46 -29.75 -13.07
CA SER A 214 20.72 -30.39 -13.51
C SER A 214 21.69 -30.55 -12.33
N PRO A 215 22.45 -31.67 -12.24
CA PRO A 215 23.50 -31.83 -11.22
C PRO A 215 24.57 -30.73 -11.29
N GLU A 216 24.81 -30.16 -12.47
CA GLU A 216 25.77 -29.07 -12.67
C GLU A 216 25.34 -27.77 -11.96
N ASN A 217 24.02 -27.51 -11.92
CA ASN A 217 23.46 -26.33 -11.22
C ASN A 217 23.64 -26.44 -9.71
N ARG A 218 23.50 -27.66 -9.17
CA ARG A 218 23.76 -27.92 -7.75
C ARG A 218 25.21 -27.60 -7.39
N THR A 219 26.17 -28.05 -8.19
CA THR A 219 27.59 -27.74 -7.97
C THR A 219 27.88 -26.24 -8.05
N LYS A 220 27.27 -25.52 -9.00
CA LYS A 220 27.42 -24.06 -9.13
C LYS A 220 26.86 -23.32 -7.92
N LYS A 221 25.70 -23.75 -7.42
CA LYS A 221 25.09 -23.19 -6.22
C LYS A 221 25.89 -23.49 -4.96
N ASP A 222 26.38 -24.71 -4.80
CA ASP A 222 27.21 -25.09 -3.66
C ASP A 222 28.49 -24.25 -3.62
N LYS A 223 29.11 -23.96 -4.78
CA LYS A 223 30.23 -23.00 -4.88
C LYS A 223 29.89 -21.60 -4.39
N ASP A 224 28.72 -21.07 -4.73
CA ASP A 224 28.28 -19.75 -4.25
C ASP A 224 28.07 -19.75 -2.72
N PHE A 225 27.52 -20.84 -2.16
CA PHE A 225 27.40 -20.99 -0.70
C PHE A 225 28.74 -21.16 -0.01
N ASP A 226 29.70 -21.87 -0.62
CA ASP A 226 31.06 -21.98 -0.11
C ASP A 226 31.77 -20.61 -0.12
N ALA A 227 31.56 -19.81 -1.17
CA ALA A 227 32.05 -18.43 -1.22
C ALA A 227 31.44 -17.56 -0.12
N ILE A 228 30.13 -17.69 0.17
CA ILE A 228 29.51 -17.01 1.32
C ILE A 228 30.12 -17.49 2.64
N ARG A 229 30.37 -18.79 2.78
CA ARG A 229 31.00 -19.37 3.97
C ARG A 229 32.39 -18.76 4.20
N GLU A 230 33.24 -18.71 3.18
CA GLU A 230 34.56 -18.07 3.26
C GLU A 230 34.44 -16.58 3.59
N PHE A 231 33.46 -15.89 3.01
CA PHE A 231 33.22 -14.47 3.26
C PHE A 231 32.84 -14.18 4.71
N ILE A 232 31.99 -15.03 5.30
CA ILE A 232 31.61 -14.95 6.72
C ILE A 232 32.83 -15.20 7.62
N LYS A 233 33.68 -16.18 7.29
CA LYS A 233 34.92 -16.47 8.05
C LYS A 233 35.90 -15.30 8.04
N GLN A 234 36.08 -14.63 6.90
CA GLN A 234 37.07 -13.56 6.76
C GLN A 234 36.69 -12.28 7.53
N ARG A 235 35.40 -11.96 7.63
CA ARG A 235 34.93 -10.66 8.13
C ARG A 235 34.07 -10.74 9.38
N VAL A 236 33.60 -11.93 9.75
CA VAL A 236 32.81 -12.27 10.95
C VAL A 236 31.68 -11.25 11.18
N PRO A 237 30.61 -11.25 10.37
CA PRO A 237 29.47 -10.35 10.57
C PRO A 237 28.73 -10.70 11.87
N ASP A 238 28.15 -9.69 12.51
CA ASP A 238 27.39 -9.88 13.74
C ASP A 238 25.92 -10.25 13.43
N VAL A 239 25.40 -9.80 12.27
CA VAL A 239 24.04 -10.09 11.78
C VAL A 239 24.04 -10.33 10.28
N ILE A 240 23.16 -11.22 9.81
CA ILE A 240 22.89 -11.44 8.39
C ILE A 240 21.48 -10.94 8.06
N CYS A 241 21.37 -10.01 7.12
CA CYS A 241 20.10 -9.49 6.61
C CYS A 241 19.83 -10.02 5.20
N ILE A 242 18.63 -10.53 4.95
CA ILE A 242 18.18 -10.99 3.64
C ILE A 242 17.01 -10.12 3.20
N GLY A 243 17.12 -9.51 2.03
CA GLY A 243 16.02 -8.76 1.44
C GLY A 243 14.91 -9.68 0.95
N VAL A 244 13.69 -9.55 1.50
CA VAL A 244 12.52 -10.33 1.05
C VAL A 244 11.96 -9.77 -0.26
N GLU A 245 12.08 -10.53 -1.35
CA GLU A 245 11.39 -10.26 -2.62
C GLU A 245 10.40 -11.37 -2.99
N SER A 246 10.66 -12.60 -2.56
CA SER A 246 9.87 -13.80 -2.88
C SER A 246 9.85 -14.79 -1.72
N ARG A 247 9.05 -15.86 -1.82
CA ARG A 247 9.04 -16.95 -0.84
C ARG A 247 10.39 -17.67 -0.74
N ASP A 248 11.24 -17.55 -1.76
CA ASP A 248 12.57 -18.17 -1.78
C ASP A 248 13.51 -17.59 -0.71
N ALA A 249 13.23 -16.38 -0.18
CA ALA A 249 13.94 -15.82 0.98
C ALA A 249 13.94 -16.78 2.18
N PHE A 250 12.84 -17.50 2.41
CA PHE A 250 12.75 -18.45 3.51
C PHE A 250 13.67 -19.65 3.31
N TYR A 251 13.80 -20.13 2.07
CA TYR A 251 14.75 -21.20 1.76
C TYR A 251 16.20 -20.73 1.97
N LEU A 252 16.53 -19.53 1.50
CA LEU A 252 17.86 -18.94 1.73
C LEU A 252 18.13 -18.78 3.21
N ARG A 253 17.16 -18.28 3.98
CA ARG A 253 17.27 -18.13 5.43
C ARG A 253 17.58 -19.46 6.11
N THR A 254 16.77 -20.51 5.89
CA THR A 254 17.00 -21.82 6.52
C THR A 254 18.35 -22.41 6.14
N ARG A 255 18.78 -22.22 4.89
CA ARG A 255 20.09 -22.71 4.43
C ARG A 255 21.26 -21.93 5.06
N LEU A 256 21.12 -20.62 5.20
CA LEU A 256 22.12 -19.77 5.87
C LEU A 256 22.15 -20.01 7.38
N GLU A 257 21.00 -20.20 8.04
CA GLU A 257 20.92 -20.57 9.45
C GLU A 257 21.66 -21.89 9.70
N LYS A 258 21.43 -22.91 8.88
CA LYS A 258 22.16 -24.17 8.97
C LYS A 258 23.67 -23.98 8.79
N MET A 259 24.07 -23.21 7.77
CA MET A 259 25.49 -22.93 7.52
C MET A 259 26.16 -22.17 8.68
N VAL A 260 25.45 -21.21 9.30
CA VAL A 260 25.93 -20.49 10.48
C VAL A 260 26.05 -21.44 11.68
N SER A 261 25.09 -22.34 11.87
CA SER A 261 25.18 -23.37 12.92
C SER A 261 26.38 -24.30 12.69
N ASP A 262 26.62 -24.75 11.46
CA ASP A 262 27.78 -25.59 11.13
C ASP A 262 29.10 -24.84 11.44
N LEU A 263 29.20 -23.56 11.05
CA LEU A 263 30.36 -22.71 11.35
C LEU A 263 30.61 -22.51 12.85
N GLN A 264 29.55 -22.39 13.64
CA GLN A 264 29.65 -22.29 15.10
C GLN A 264 30.19 -23.57 15.74
N HIS A 265 29.93 -24.74 15.15
CA HIS A 265 30.48 -26.00 15.66
C HIS A 265 31.94 -26.18 15.25
N ASP A 266 32.28 -25.81 14.01
CA ASP A 266 33.59 -26.10 13.43
C ASP A 266 34.70 -25.12 13.85
N GLU A 267 34.36 -23.87 14.20
CA GLU A 267 35.37 -22.81 14.43
C GLU A 267 35.26 -22.13 15.80
N GLU A 268 36.37 -22.13 16.55
CA GLU A 268 36.48 -21.49 17.88
C GLU A 268 36.18 -19.98 17.86
N GLN A 269 36.48 -19.29 16.75
CA GLN A 269 36.19 -17.86 16.60
C GLN A 269 34.69 -17.56 16.70
N PHE A 270 33.85 -18.46 16.18
CA PHE A 270 32.40 -18.33 16.21
C PHE A 270 31.80 -18.84 17.53
N GLN A 271 32.49 -19.76 18.23
CA GLN A 271 32.11 -20.22 19.57
C GLN A 271 32.31 -19.14 20.64
N ASN A 272 33.31 -18.29 20.47
CA ASN A 272 33.63 -17.20 21.39
C ASN A 272 32.78 -15.94 21.18
N LEU A 273 31.83 -15.95 20.24
CA LEU A 273 30.93 -14.81 20.03
C LEU A 273 29.96 -14.68 21.21
N PRO A 274 29.69 -13.44 21.68
CA PRO A 274 28.80 -13.20 22.80
C PRO A 274 27.35 -13.62 22.51
N GLU A 275 26.94 -13.56 21.24
CA GLU A 275 25.67 -14.09 20.76
C GLU A 275 25.83 -14.80 19.41
N PRO A 276 25.00 -15.82 19.12
CA PRO A 276 24.99 -16.47 17.82
C PRO A 276 24.52 -15.50 16.72
N ILE A 277 25.14 -15.58 15.55
CA ILE A 277 24.78 -14.74 14.39
C ILE A 277 23.34 -15.07 13.97
N LYS A 278 22.48 -14.04 13.97
CA LYS A 278 21.07 -14.18 13.60
C LYS A 278 20.87 -13.84 12.12
N VAL A 279 20.01 -14.60 11.46
CA VAL A 279 19.58 -14.37 10.07
C VAL A 279 18.20 -13.72 10.08
N LEU A 280 18.14 -12.46 9.64
CA LEU A 280 16.94 -11.64 9.63
C LEU A 280 16.41 -11.46 8.21
N LEU A 281 15.08 -11.39 8.12
CA LEU A 281 14.38 -11.03 6.90
C LEU A 281 14.03 -9.54 6.97
N CYS A 282 14.48 -8.78 5.98
CA CYS A 282 14.30 -7.33 5.92
C CYS A 282 13.41 -6.95 4.75
N ASP A 283 12.61 -5.89 4.94
CA ASP A 283 11.84 -5.29 3.87
C ASP A 283 12.77 -4.63 2.83
N THR A 284 12.41 -4.74 1.56
CA THR A 284 13.24 -4.34 0.42
C THR A 284 12.76 -3.08 -0.28
N GLU A 285 11.55 -2.59 0.05
CA GLU A 285 10.90 -1.50 -0.69
C GLU A 285 11.73 -0.21 -0.71
N LEU A 286 12.24 0.23 0.45
CA LEU A 286 13.09 1.42 0.53
C LEU A 286 14.39 1.23 -0.27
N ALA A 287 15.01 0.05 -0.15
CA ALA A 287 16.27 -0.24 -0.81
C ALA A 287 16.16 -0.33 -2.33
N LYS A 288 15.04 -0.82 -2.86
CA LYS A 288 14.73 -0.81 -4.30
C LYS A 288 14.58 0.61 -4.84
N ILE A 289 13.99 1.52 -4.04
CA ILE A 289 13.86 2.93 -4.43
C ILE A 289 15.24 3.60 -4.36
N TYR A 290 16.01 3.36 -3.31
CA TYR A 290 17.34 3.92 -3.14
C TYR A 290 18.28 3.50 -4.29
N SER A 291 18.26 2.23 -4.70
CA SER A 291 19.13 1.74 -5.76
C SER A 291 18.89 2.42 -7.10
N LYS A 292 17.66 2.85 -7.39
CA LYS A 292 17.28 3.59 -8.60
C LYS A 292 17.29 5.11 -8.42
N SER A 293 17.57 5.60 -7.22
CA SER A 293 17.58 7.03 -6.92
C SER A 293 18.85 7.70 -7.43
N ARG A 294 18.75 8.99 -7.79
CA ARG A 294 19.91 9.81 -8.14
C ARG A 294 20.93 9.89 -7.00
N LYS A 295 20.47 9.80 -5.75
CA LYS A 295 21.34 9.76 -4.57
C LYS A 295 22.16 8.46 -4.54
N GLY A 296 21.52 7.31 -4.72
CA GLY A 296 22.21 6.02 -4.79
C GLY A 296 23.23 5.96 -5.92
N GLU A 297 22.91 6.52 -7.08
CA GLU A 297 23.86 6.66 -8.21
C GLU A 297 25.04 7.59 -7.88
N SER A 298 24.78 8.71 -7.19
CA SER A 298 25.83 9.66 -6.79
C SER A 298 26.75 9.08 -5.73
N ASP A 299 26.19 8.38 -4.74
CA ASP A 299 26.93 7.80 -3.62
C ASP A 299 27.80 6.61 -4.11
N PHE A 300 27.32 5.83 -5.10
CA PHE A 300 28.02 4.66 -5.64
C PHE A 300 27.87 4.53 -7.16
N ARG A 301 28.68 5.27 -7.91
CA ARG A 301 28.60 5.34 -9.39
C ARG A 301 28.96 4.03 -10.08
N ASP A 302 29.96 3.32 -9.57
CA ASP A 302 30.50 2.11 -10.19
C ASP A 302 29.73 0.84 -9.79
N TYR A 303 28.79 0.96 -8.83
CA TYR A 303 28.07 -0.19 -8.28
C TYR A 303 26.78 -0.47 -9.05
N PRO A 304 26.52 -1.75 -9.41
CA PRO A 304 25.24 -2.17 -9.96
C PRO A 304 24.05 -1.83 -9.03
N SER A 305 22.86 -1.75 -9.59
CA SER A 305 21.63 -1.45 -8.84
C SER A 305 21.39 -2.44 -7.69
N LYS A 306 21.58 -3.75 -7.92
CA LYS A 306 21.42 -4.79 -6.87
C LYS A 306 22.45 -4.66 -5.75
N LEU A 307 23.68 -4.24 -6.07
CA LEU A 307 24.70 -3.98 -5.05
C LEU A 307 24.31 -2.76 -4.19
N ARG A 308 23.83 -1.68 -4.82
CA ARG A 308 23.27 -0.52 -4.11
C ARG A 308 22.06 -0.86 -3.24
N GLN A 309 21.23 -1.79 -3.71
CA GLN A 309 20.09 -2.31 -2.95
C GLN A 309 20.58 -3.06 -1.69
N ALA A 310 21.56 -3.97 -1.82
CA ALA A 310 22.13 -4.68 -0.67
C ALA A 310 22.74 -3.72 0.37
N ILE A 311 23.46 -2.68 -0.09
CA ILE A 311 24.02 -1.64 0.79
C ILE A 311 22.92 -0.90 1.56
N SER A 312 21.83 -0.52 0.87
CA SER A 312 20.70 0.16 1.52
C SER A 312 19.90 -0.74 2.45
N GLN A 313 19.94 -2.06 2.28
CA GLN A 313 19.28 -3.02 3.17
C GLN A 313 20.06 -3.26 4.45
N GLY A 314 21.39 -3.17 4.38
CA GLY A 314 22.24 -3.36 5.55
C GLY A 314 22.42 -2.10 6.40
N ARG A 315 22.09 -0.93 5.85
CA ARG A 315 22.07 0.37 6.54
C ARG A 315 20.74 0.59 7.23
#